data_AF-A0A258BA91-F1
#
_entry.id   AF-A0A258BA91-F1
#
_cell.length_a   1.000
_cell.length_b   1.000
_cell.length_c   1.000
_cell.angle_alpha   90.00
_cell.angle_beta   90.00
_cell.angle_gamma   90.00
#
_symmetry.space_group_name_H-M   'P 1'
#
loop_
_entity.id
_entity.type
_entity.pdbx_description
1 polymer ?
#
loop_
_entity_poly.entity_id
_entity_poly.type
_entity_poly.pdbx_seq_one_letter_code
_entity_poly.pdbx_strand_id
1 'polypeptide(L)'
;GRLGPDERRYLAEMLWGFLQRDYKRVAEVHFEAGYVPKTQDVDTFAQALRAVGEPVLGLAATDVSMGRLLQQLFEITAQFDMHLRPELVLLQKTMVSVEGVARRMYPTHNLWEAAEPVVKAWISRELSPLAEGRRLFDRLVKRLREEEDGESLLTVANALKIQELKTALRQSQGLGVIAIAASLITLAAVILVSL
;
A
#
# COMPACT_ATOMS: atom_id res chain seq x y z
N GLY A 1 4.39 -0.57 -17.22
CA GLY A 1 4.90 0.46 -16.29
C GLY A 1 5.06 -0.16 -14.91
N ARG A 2 6.12 0.18 -14.16
CA ARG A 2 6.33 -0.32 -12.80
C ARG A 2 5.81 0.73 -11.81
N LEU A 3 5.06 0.30 -10.79
CA LEU A 3 4.67 1.16 -9.67
C LEU A 3 5.91 1.53 -8.85
N GLY A 4 6.07 2.82 -8.54
CA GLY A 4 7.10 3.28 -7.64
C GLY A 4 6.86 2.82 -6.20
N PRO A 5 7.85 2.99 -5.30
CA PRO A 5 7.75 2.55 -3.92
C PRO A 5 6.56 3.15 -3.14
N ASP A 6 6.21 4.40 -3.43
CA ASP A 6 5.13 5.11 -2.75
C ASP A 6 3.76 4.67 -3.27
N GLU A 7 3.61 4.47 -4.59
CA GLU A 7 2.36 3.97 -5.16
C GLU A 7 2.06 2.53 -4.73
N ARG A 8 3.11 1.69 -4.55
CA ARG A 8 2.92 0.36 -3.97
C ARG A 8 2.43 0.41 -2.53
N ARG A 9 2.89 1.38 -1.73
CA ARG A 9 2.43 1.58 -0.36
C ARG A 9 0.95 1.99 -0.33
N TYR A 10 0.56 2.98 -1.14
CA TYR A 10 -0.85 3.37 -1.24
C TYR A 10 -1.73 2.20 -1.68
N LEU A 11 -1.29 1.42 -2.68
CA LEU A 11 -2.02 0.22 -3.10
C LEU A 11 -2.16 -0.80 -1.97
N ALA A 12 -1.11 -1.04 -1.19
CA ALA A 12 -1.16 -1.94 -0.04
C ALA A 12 -2.09 -1.44 1.07
N GLU A 13 -2.09 -0.14 1.36
CA GLU A 13 -3.02 0.45 2.34
C GLU A 13 -4.47 0.38 1.88
N MET A 14 -4.75 0.66 0.60
CA MET A 14 -6.11 0.54 0.05
C MET A 14 -6.60 -0.91 0.11
N LEU A 15 -5.78 -1.87 -0.32
CA LEU A 15 -6.15 -3.29 -0.26
C LEU A 15 -6.32 -3.78 1.18
N TRP A 16 -5.47 -3.34 2.10
CA TRP A 16 -5.59 -3.66 3.51
C TRP A 16 -6.88 -3.10 4.12
N GLY A 17 -7.19 -1.83 3.85
CA GLY A 17 -8.43 -1.19 4.29
C GLY A 17 -9.67 -1.92 3.74
N PHE A 18 -9.63 -2.36 2.48
CA PHE A 18 -10.70 -3.18 1.90
C PHE A 18 -10.88 -4.50 2.65
N LEU A 19 -9.80 -5.24 2.93
CA LEU A 19 -9.88 -6.50 3.68
C LEU A 19 -10.43 -6.31 5.10
N GLN A 20 -10.14 -5.18 5.73
CA GLN A 20 -10.63 -4.82 7.06
C GLN A 20 -12.01 -4.14 7.05
N ARG A 21 -12.62 -3.98 5.87
CA ARG A 21 -13.89 -3.26 5.67
C ARG A 21 -13.85 -1.80 6.16
N ASP A 22 -12.67 -1.22 6.22
CA ASP A 22 -12.46 0.19 6.56
C ASP A 22 -12.53 1.06 5.29
N TYR A 23 -13.73 1.16 4.73
CA TYR A 23 -13.97 1.90 3.49
C TYR A 23 -13.68 3.40 3.62
N LYS A 24 -13.72 3.94 4.85
CA LYS A 24 -13.35 5.33 5.12
C LYS A 24 -11.85 5.53 4.95
N ARG A 25 -11.02 4.68 5.56
CA ARG A 25 -9.57 4.75 5.36
C ARG A 25 -9.19 4.53 3.89
N VAL A 26 -9.86 3.60 3.21
CA VAL A 26 -9.64 3.39 1.77
C VAL A 26 -9.93 4.67 1.00
N ALA A 27 -11.04 5.35 1.27
CA ALA A 27 -11.38 6.62 0.65
C ALA A 27 -10.30 7.66 0.90
N GLU A 28 -9.91 7.89 2.15
CA GLU A 28 -8.85 8.85 2.52
C GLU A 28 -7.56 8.60 1.73
N VAL A 29 -7.12 7.35 1.63
CA VAL A 29 -5.91 6.98 0.88
C VAL A 29 -6.03 7.30 -0.62
N HIS A 30 -7.21 7.16 -1.23
CA HIS A 30 -7.42 7.55 -2.64
C HIS A 30 -7.26 9.07 -2.85
N PHE A 31 -7.65 9.88 -1.86
CA PHE A 31 -7.44 11.34 -1.89
C PHE A 31 -5.98 11.71 -1.58
N GLU A 32 -5.34 11.04 -0.61
CA GLU A 32 -3.92 11.20 -0.27
C GLU A 32 -3.01 10.91 -1.48
N ALA A 33 -3.33 9.85 -2.23
CA ALA A 33 -2.61 9.46 -3.44
C ALA A 33 -2.93 10.35 -4.66
N GLY A 34 -3.91 11.26 -4.55
CA GLY A 34 -4.32 12.16 -5.63
C GLY A 34 -5.08 11.47 -6.77
N TYR A 35 -5.65 10.28 -6.54
CA TYR A 35 -6.46 9.58 -7.55
C TYR A 35 -7.85 10.19 -7.70
N VAL A 36 -8.43 10.65 -6.58
CA VAL A 36 -9.73 11.33 -6.55
C VAL A 36 -9.51 12.84 -6.35
N PRO A 37 -10.12 13.71 -7.17
CA PRO A 37 -10.04 15.15 -6.99
C PRO A 37 -10.57 15.61 -5.63
N LYS A 38 -9.93 16.62 -5.03
CA LYS A 38 -10.35 17.19 -3.72
C LYS A 38 -11.73 17.86 -3.74
N THR A 39 -12.33 18.04 -4.92
CA THR A 39 -13.70 18.55 -5.09
C THR A 39 -14.77 17.50 -4.78
N GLN A 40 -14.39 16.22 -4.75
CA GLN A 40 -15.29 15.11 -4.41
C GLN A 40 -15.39 14.94 -2.89
N ASP A 41 -16.51 14.39 -2.43
CA ASP A 41 -16.76 14.12 -1.01
C ASP A 41 -16.22 12.74 -0.58
N VAL A 42 -15.43 12.72 0.49
CA VAL A 42 -14.77 11.50 0.99
C VAL A 42 -15.78 10.49 1.51
N ASP A 43 -16.81 10.95 2.23
CA ASP A 43 -17.81 10.05 2.82
C ASP A 43 -18.69 9.42 1.74
N THR A 44 -19.08 10.20 0.72
CA THR A 44 -19.80 9.71 -0.46
C THR A 44 -18.97 8.68 -1.23
N PHE A 45 -17.67 8.93 -1.41
CA PHE A 45 -16.77 7.95 -2.03
C PHE A 45 -16.64 6.67 -1.19
N ALA A 46 -16.53 6.79 0.14
CA ALA A 46 -16.50 5.64 1.03
C ALA A 46 -17.78 4.78 0.94
N GLN A 47 -18.95 5.39 0.74
CA GLN A 47 -20.19 4.65 0.51
C GLN A 47 -20.17 3.89 -0.82
N ALA A 48 -19.67 4.50 -1.89
CA ALA A 48 -19.51 3.84 -3.19
C ALA A 48 -18.55 2.63 -3.08
N LEU A 49 -17.41 2.81 -2.40
CA LEU A 49 -16.47 1.73 -2.12
C LEU A 49 -17.12 0.59 -1.32
N ARG A 50 -17.95 0.90 -0.32
CA ARG A 50 -18.69 -0.10 0.47
C ARG A 50 -19.65 -0.90 -0.39
N ALA A 51 -20.42 -0.24 -1.25
CA ALA A 51 -21.41 -0.87 -2.12
C ALA A 51 -20.78 -1.92 -3.05
N VAL A 52 -19.52 -1.73 -3.44
CA VAL A 52 -18.76 -2.67 -4.26
C VAL A 52 -18.00 -3.71 -3.43
N GLY A 53 -17.46 -3.31 -2.27
CA GLY A 53 -16.63 -4.19 -1.44
C GLY A 53 -17.40 -5.23 -0.64
N GLU A 54 -18.58 -4.91 -0.11
CA GLU A 54 -19.35 -5.85 0.73
C GLU A 54 -19.78 -7.14 0.01
N PRO A 55 -20.28 -7.09 -1.24
CA PRO A 55 -20.59 -8.30 -1.99
C PRO A 55 -19.38 -9.22 -2.21
N VAL A 56 -18.18 -8.65 -2.39
CA VAL A 56 -16.95 -9.41 -2.68
C VAL A 56 -16.37 -10.08 -1.43
N LEU A 57 -16.54 -9.47 -0.25
CA LEU A 57 -15.98 -9.95 1.01
C LEU A 57 -16.96 -10.79 1.85
N GLY A 58 -18.23 -10.84 1.46
CA GLY A 58 -19.28 -11.57 2.16
C GLY A 58 -19.64 -12.91 1.51
N LEU A 59 -20.77 -13.50 1.96
CA LEU A 59 -21.34 -14.74 1.40
C LEU A 59 -21.80 -14.60 -0.06
N ALA A 60 -21.87 -13.38 -0.59
CA ALA A 60 -22.16 -13.11 -1.99
C ALA A 60 -20.96 -13.39 -2.92
N ALA A 61 -19.73 -13.53 -2.39
CA ALA A 61 -18.51 -13.68 -3.19
C ALA A 61 -18.52 -14.89 -4.13
N THR A 62 -19.15 -16.00 -3.71
CA THR A 62 -19.32 -17.23 -4.50
C THR A 62 -20.08 -16.98 -5.81
N ASP A 63 -20.97 -16.00 -5.85
CA ASP A 63 -21.78 -15.65 -7.02
C ASP A 63 -21.32 -14.37 -7.74
N VAL A 64 -20.34 -13.65 -7.18
CA VAL A 64 -19.84 -12.40 -7.78
C VAL A 64 -18.94 -12.71 -8.97
N SER A 65 -19.27 -12.11 -10.11
CA SER A 65 -18.44 -12.14 -11.31
C SER A 65 -17.33 -11.09 -11.23
N MET A 66 -16.10 -11.49 -11.55
CA MET A 66 -14.96 -10.57 -11.63
C MET A 66 -15.17 -9.52 -12.73
N GLY A 67 -15.79 -9.91 -13.85
CA GLY A 67 -16.22 -8.98 -14.89
C GLY A 67 -17.21 -7.93 -14.41
N ARG A 68 -18.18 -8.31 -13.56
CA ARG A 68 -19.15 -7.38 -12.96
C ARG A 68 -18.47 -6.46 -11.94
N LEU A 69 -17.56 -6.98 -11.13
CA LEU A 69 -16.77 -6.18 -10.18
C LEU A 69 -15.95 -5.11 -10.91
N LEU A 70 -15.24 -5.47 -11.97
CA LEU A 70 -14.46 -4.51 -12.76
C LEU A 70 -15.34 -3.44 -13.43
N GLN A 71 -16.54 -3.83 -13.89
CA GLN A 71 -17.52 -2.88 -14.42
C GLN A 71 -17.93 -1.84 -13.35
N GLN A 72 -18.27 -2.28 -12.14
CA GLN A 72 -18.63 -1.38 -11.04
C GLN A 72 -17.47 -0.46 -10.64
N LEU A 73 -16.23 -0.97 -10.63
CA LEU A 73 -15.06 -0.16 -10.35
C LEU A 73 -14.85 0.95 -11.40
N PHE A 74 -15.12 0.69 -12.68
CA PHE A 74 -15.07 1.73 -13.71
C PHE A 74 -16.21 2.75 -13.61
N GLU A 75 -17.41 2.31 -13.24
CA GLU A 75 -18.52 3.21 -12.99
C GLU A 75 -18.19 4.19 -11.86
N ILE A 76 -17.63 3.69 -10.75
CA ILE A 76 -17.14 4.55 -9.64
C ILE A 76 -16.01 5.45 -10.11
N THR A 77 -15.05 4.92 -10.86
CA THR A 77 -13.92 5.71 -11.40
C THR A 77 -14.44 6.90 -12.22
N ALA A 78 -15.43 6.67 -13.08
CA ALA A 78 -16.06 7.71 -13.87
C ALA A 78 -16.91 8.67 -13.02
N GLN A 79 -17.66 8.16 -12.04
CA GLN A 79 -18.52 8.95 -11.16
C GLN A 79 -17.73 9.95 -10.31
N PHE A 80 -16.52 9.60 -9.89
CA PHE A 80 -15.68 10.42 -9.00
C PHE A 80 -14.54 11.14 -9.75
N ASP A 81 -14.69 11.35 -11.06
CA ASP A 81 -13.73 12.08 -11.91
C ASP A 81 -12.28 11.57 -11.79
N MET A 82 -12.12 10.27 -11.55
CA MET A 82 -10.81 9.64 -11.52
C MET A 82 -10.33 9.48 -12.97
N HIS A 83 -9.03 9.67 -13.21
CA HIS A 83 -8.44 9.52 -14.54
C HIS A 83 -8.44 8.05 -14.98
N LEU A 84 -9.51 7.62 -15.66
CA LEU A 84 -9.61 6.29 -16.23
C LEU A 84 -8.65 6.14 -17.43
N ARG A 85 -7.78 5.13 -17.36
CA ARG A 85 -6.92 4.75 -18.48
C ARG A 85 -7.73 3.88 -19.46
N PRO A 86 -7.87 4.26 -20.75
CA PRO A 86 -8.65 3.50 -21.74
C PRO A 86 -8.22 2.03 -21.89
N GLU A 87 -6.94 1.74 -21.62
CA GLU A 87 -6.38 0.39 -21.68
C GLU A 87 -7.01 -0.56 -20.65
N LEU A 88 -7.60 -0.04 -19.57
CA LEU A 88 -8.26 -0.84 -18.54
C LEU A 88 -9.59 -1.45 -19.04
N VAL A 89 -10.23 -0.84 -20.04
CA VAL A 89 -11.44 -1.41 -20.69
C VAL A 89 -11.11 -2.73 -21.40
N LEU A 90 -9.93 -2.82 -22.02
CA LEU A 90 -9.46 -4.04 -22.67
C LEU A 90 -9.14 -5.15 -21.65
N LEU A 91 -8.62 -4.78 -20.48
CA LEU A 91 -8.41 -5.70 -19.37
C LEU A 91 -9.73 -6.33 -18.92
N GLN A 92 -10.80 -5.53 -18.76
CA GLN A 92 -12.11 -6.05 -18.39
C GLN A 92 -12.64 -7.08 -19.39
N LYS A 93 -12.54 -6.80 -20.69
CA LYS A 93 -12.96 -7.76 -21.74
C LYS A 93 -12.17 -9.07 -21.65
N THR A 94 -10.87 -8.97 -21.37
CA THR A 94 -10.00 -10.14 -21.19
C THR A 94 -10.39 -10.93 -19.95
N MET A 95 -10.62 -10.25 -18.82
CA MET A 95 -11.05 -10.87 -17.56
C MET A 95 -12.40 -11.58 -17.68
N VAL A 96 -13.37 -10.97 -18.38
CA VAL A 96 -14.67 -11.62 -18.68
C VAL A 96 -14.47 -12.89 -19.51
N SER A 97 -13.57 -12.86 -20.51
CA SER A 97 -13.25 -14.04 -21.31
C SER A 97 -12.59 -15.15 -20.48
N VAL A 98 -11.63 -14.80 -19.62
CA VAL A 98 -10.95 -15.76 -18.72
C VAL A 98 -11.94 -16.36 -17.74
N GLU A 99 -12.80 -15.53 -17.13
CA GLU A 99 -13.84 -15.99 -16.23
C GLU A 99 -14.82 -16.94 -16.93
N GLY A 100 -15.23 -16.63 -18.17
CA GLY A 100 -16.11 -17.50 -18.97
C GLY A 100 -15.49 -18.84 -19.35
N VAL A 101 -14.16 -18.95 -19.43
CA VAL A 101 -13.46 -20.23 -19.59
C VAL A 101 -13.35 -20.96 -18.25
N ALA A 102 -12.95 -20.26 -17.19
CA ALA A 102 -12.80 -20.84 -15.85
C ALA A 102 -14.13 -21.41 -15.31
N ARG A 103 -15.25 -20.68 -15.44
CA ARG A 103 -16.57 -21.13 -14.99
C ARG A 103 -17.12 -22.34 -15.75
N ARG A 104 -16.67 -22.57 -17.00
CA ARG A 104 -17.03 -23.77 -17.75
C ARG A 104 -16.31 -25.02 -17.24
N MET A 105 -15.12 -24.87 -16.67
CA MET A 105 -14.33 -25.97 -16.10
C MET A 105 -14.59 -26.18 -14.61
N TYR A 106 -14.76 -25.10 -13.86
CA TYR A 106 -14.92 -25.09 -12.40
C TYR A 106 -16.09 -24.16 -12.00
N PRO A 107 -17.34 -24.59 -12.20
CA PRO A 107 -18.52 -23.72 -12.06
C PRO A 107 -18.77 -23.21 -10.64
N THR A 108 -18.30 -23.93 -9.61
CA THR A 108 -18.47 -23.59 -8.19
C THR A 108 -17.23 -22.96 -7.55
N HIS A 109 -16.18 -22.68 -8.33
CA HIS A 109 -14.94 -22.16 -7.80
C HIS A 109 -15.01 -20.66 -7.49
N ASN A 110 -14.70 -20.29 -6.26
CA ASN A 110 -14.64 -18.91 -5.81
C ASN A 110 -13.28 -18.28 -6.16
N LEU A 111 -13.26 -17.42 -7.18
CA LEU A 111 -12.05 -16.72 -7.65
C LEU A 111 -11.46 -15.79 -6.58
N TRP A 112 -12.29 -15.23 -5.69
CA TRP A 112 -11.83 -14.36 -4.62
C TRP A 112 -11.06 -15.15 -3.56
N GLU A 113 -11.61 -16.28 -3.10
CA GLU A 113 -10.92 -17.19 -2.16
C GLU A 113 -9.57 -17.64 -2.71
N ALA A 114 -9.47 -17.88 -4.03
CA ALA A 114 -8.21 -18.25 -4.68
C ALA A 114 -7.18 -17.09 -4.69
N ALA A 115 -7.63 -15.85 -4.84
CA ALA A 115 -6.76 -14.67 -4.92
C ALA A 115 -6.36 -14.11 -3.55
N GLU A 116 -7.20 -14.27 -2.54
CA GLU A 116 -7.01 -13.74 -1.18
C GLU A 116 -5.63 -14.03 -0.56
N PRO A 117 -5.12 -15.29 -0.54
CA PRO A 117 -3.82 -15.57 0.09
C PRO A 117 -2.67 -14.86 -0.63
N VAL A 118 -2.75 -14.71 -1.95
CA VAL A 118 -1.74 -14.01 -2.76
C VAL A 118 -1.73 -12.52 -2.41
N VAL A 119 -2.92 -11.92 -2.29
CA VAL A 119 -3.08 -10.51 -1.92
C VAL A 119 -2.58 -10.26 -0.49
N LYS A 120 -2.99 -11.08 0.48
CA LYS A 120 -2.54 -10.96 1.88
C LYS A 120 -1.03 -11.08 2.02
N ALA A 121 -0.41 -12.05 1.33
CA ALA A 121 1.05 -12.21 1.33
C ALA A 121 1.76 -10.97 0.75
N TRP A 122 1.21 -10.39 -0.32
CA TRP A 122 1.75 -9.18 -0.93
C TRP A 122 1.64 -7.96 0.00
N ILE A 123 0.47 -7.72 0.61
CA ILE A 123 0.25 -6.63 1.57
C ILE A 123 1.24 -6.75 2.74
N SER A 124 1.39 -7.95 3.28
CA SER A 124 2.27 -8.21 4.43
C SER A 124 3.73 -7.89 4.13
N ARG A 125 4.16 -8.12 2.88
CA ARG A 125 5.51 -7.74 2.42
C ARG A 125 5.66 -6.23 2.27
N GLU A 126 4.71 -5.58 1.61
CA GLU A 126 4.79 -4.13 1.34
C GLU A 126 4.58 -3.27 2.59
N LEU A 127 3.79 -3.71 3.58
CA LEU A 127 3.57 -3.00 4.86
C LEU A 127 4.49 -3.49 5.99
N SER A 128 5.50 -4.32 5.69
CA SER A 128 6.41 -4.84 6.70
C SER A 128 7.25 -3.71 7.36
N PRO A 129 7.59 -3.82 8.65
CA PRO A 129 8.49 -2.86 9.32
C PRO A 129 9.84 -2.74 8.61
N LEU A 130 10.32 -3.83 8.00
CA LEU A 130 11.54 -3.85 7.19
C LEU A 130 11.38 -3.04 5.89
N ALA A 131 10.22 -3.13 5.23
CA ALA A 131 9.93 -2.31 4.05
C ALA A 131 9.84 -0.83 4.41
N GLU A 132 9.25 -0.49 5.57
CA GLU A 132 9.17 0.90 6.02
C GLU A 132 10.54 1.47 6.41
N GLY A 133 11.37 0.69 7.11
CA GLY A 133 12.75 1.06 7.42
C GLY A 133 13.60 1.28 6.16
N ARG A 134 13.46 0.41 5.16
CA ARG A 134 14.13 0.55 3.87
C ARG A 134 13.67 1.80 3.11
N ARG A 135 12.36 2.11 3.12
CA ARG A 135 11.83 3.33 2.50
C ARG A 135 12.31 4.60 3.20
N LEU A 136 12.38 4.60 4.52
CA LEU A 136 12.94 5.72 5.28
C LEU A 136 14.42 5.93 4.91
N PHE A 137 15.19 4.85 4.84
CA PHE A 137 16.58 4.90 4.39
C PHE A 137 16.71 5.45 2.96
N ASP A 138 15.93 4.93 2.01
CA ASP A 138 15.95 5.40 0.61
C ASP A 138 15.59 6.90 0.51
N ARG A 139 14.61 7.37 1.31
CA ARG A 139 14.25 8.80 1.38
C ARG A 139 15.35 9.66 1.98
N LEU A 140 16.00 9.18 3.04
CA LEU A 140 17.13 9.86 3.67
C LEU A 140 18.31 9.95 2.70
N VAL A 141 18.71 8.83 2.08
CA VAL A 141 19.77 8.80 1.07
C VAL A 141 19.47 9.73 -0.10
N LYS A 142 18.22 9.78 -0.57
CA LYS A 142 17.82 10.68 -1.64
C LYS A 142 17.96 12.15 -1.24
N ARG A 143 17.48 12.54 -0.05
CA ARG A 143 17.64 13.91 0.47
C ARG A 143 19.12 14.27 0.65
N LEU A 144 19.92 13.35 1.20
CA LEU A 144 21.36 13.53 1.39
C LEU A 144 22.12 13.69 0.06
N ARG A 145 21.63 13.07 -1.02
CA ARG A 145 22.21 13.20 -2.36
C ARG A 145 21.78 14.47 -3.08
N GLU A 146 20.63 15.04 -2.71
CA GLU A 146 20.13 16.32 -3.20
C GLU A 146 20.71 17.52 -2.42
N GLU A 147 21.23 17.28 -1.21
CA GLU A 147 21.73 18.28 -0.25
C GLU A 147 23.25 18.16 -0.08
N GLU A 148 23.98 18.36 -1.19
CA GLU A 148 25.45 18.35 -1.27
C GLU A 148 26.08 19.55 -0.52
N ASP A 149 25.94 19.61 0.81
CA ASP A 149 26.79 20.36 1.75
C ASP A 149 26.95 19.54 3.04
N GLY A 150 28.10 18.90 3.18
CA GLY A 150 28.41 17.82 4.14
C GLY A 150 28.42 18.15 5.65
N GLU A 151 27.89 19.29 6.09
CA GLU A 151 27.82 19.66 7.52
C GLU A 151 26.58 19.12 8.25
N SER A 152 25.53 18.74 7.51
CA SER A 152 24.26 18.29 8.12
C SER A 152 24.34 16.87 8.72
N LEU A 153 25.29 16.04 8.26
CA LEU A 153 25.45 14.64 8.66
C LEU A 153 25.79 14.47 10.15
N LEU A 154 26.65 15.32 10.71
CA LEU A 154 26.99 15.31 12.13
C LEU A 154 25.81 15.81 12.97
N THR A 155 25.04 16.76 12.45
CA THR A 155 23.91 17.38 13.15
C THR A 155 22.71 16.43 13.21
N VAL A 156 22.39 15.75 12.11
CA VAL A 156 21.33 14.74 12.04
C VAL A 156 21.72 13.46 12.79
N ALA A 157 22.96 13.01 12.68
CA ALA A 157 23.47 11.89 13.47
C ALA A 157 23.43 12.20 14.98
N ASN A 158 23.80 13.42 15.39
CA ASN A 158 23.70 13.84 16.79
C ASN A 158 22.25 14.02 17.25
N ALA A 159 21.35 14.52 16.40
CA ALA A 159 19.93 14.65 16.71
C ALA A 159 19.26 13.28 16.89
N LEU A 160 19.55 12.33 16.00
CA LEU A 160 19.09 10.94 16.11
C LEU A 160 19.68 10.26 17.35
N LYS A 161 20.97 10.45 17.62
CA LYS A 161 21.63 9.88 18.81
C LYS A 161 21.06 10.39 20.12
N ILE A 162 20.66 11.67 20.21
CA ILE A 162 20.08 12.25 21.43
C ILE A 162 18.59 11.88 21.58
N GLN A 163 17.86 11.79 20.48
CA GLN A 163 16.43 11.48 20.49
C GLN A 163 16.16 9.99 20.69
N GLU A 164 16.92 9.11 20.03
CA GLU A 164 16.86 7.65 20.22
C GLU A 164 17.36 7.24 21.59
N LEU A 165 18.43 7.85 22.12
CA LEU A 165 18.89 7.53 23.49
C LEU A 165 17.82 7.88 24.53
N LYS A 166 17.07 8.98 24.35
CA LYS A 166 15.97 9.36 25.26
C LYS A 166 14.70 8.53 25.09
N THR A 167 14.38 8.06 23.89
CA THR A 167 13.18 7.22 23.64
C THR A 167 13.45 5.74 23.95
N ALA A 168 14.64 5.23 23.65
CA ALA A 168 15.06 3.87 24.01
C ALA A 168 15.16 3.68 25.54
N LEU A 169 15.64 4.68 26.29
CA LEU A 169 15.63 4.67 27.77
C LEU A 169 14.23 4.74 28.37
N ARG A 170 13.24 5.28 27.65
CA ARG A 170 11.88 5.50 28.18
C ARG A 170 10.90 4.38 27.82
N GLN A 171 11.18 3.56 26.80
CA GLN A 171 10.17 2.64 26.23
C GLN A 171 10.59 1.16 26.13
N SER A 172 11.78 0.74 26.55
CA SER A 172 12.20 -0.65 26.35
C SER A 172 12.42 -1.47 27.62
N GLN A 173 11.48 -2.37 27.90
CA GLN A 173 11.78 -3.69 28.48
C GLN A 173 11.96 -4.78 27.39
N GLY A 174 12.14 -4.39 26.12
CA GLY A 174 12.25 -5.32 24.98
C GLY A 174 13.61 -5.22 24.28
N LEU A 175 14.51 -6.15 24.59
CA LEU A 175 15.88 -6.24 24.06
C LEU A 175 15.98 -6.18 22.51
N GLY A 176 14.90 -6.52 21.78
CA GLY A 176 14.91 -6.56 20.31
C GLY A 176 14.99 -5.21 19.60
N VAL A 177 14.38 -4.15 20.16
CA VAL A 177 14.38 -2.81 19.51
C VAL A 177 15.76 -2.14 19.64
N ILE A 178 16.44 -2.38 20.76
CA ILE A 178 17.79 -1.88 21.02
C ILE A 178 18.79 -2.51 20.04
N ALA A 179 18.65 -3.81 19.75
CA ALA A 179 19.51 -4.51 18.81
C ALA A 179 19.39 -3.94 17.38
N ILE A 180 18.17 -3.64 16.91
CA ILE A 180 17.94 -3.12 15.55
C ILE A 180 18.51 -1.70 15.40
N ALA A 181 18.29 -0.82 16.38
CA ALA A 181 18.86 0.52 16.38
C ALA A 181 20.40 0.49 16.43
N ALA A 182 20.97 -0.37 17.29
CA ALA A 182 22.41 -0.54 17.39
C ALA A 182 23.03 -1.08 16.08
N SER A 183 22.36 -2.01 15.38
CA SER A 183 22.81 -2.54 14.09
C SER A 183 22.78 -1.49 12.97
N LEU A 184 21.76 -0.63 12.94
CA LEU A 184 21.67 0.45 11.94
C LEU A 184 22.75 1.53 12.17
N ILE A 185 23.02 1.87 13.44
CA ILE A 185 24.05 2.83 13.82
C ILE A 185 25.45 2.28 13.50
N THR A 186 25.72 1.00 13.82
CA THR A 186 27.02 0.38 13.50
C THR A 186 27.23 0.25 12.00
N LEU A 187 26.20 -0.09 11.23
CA LEU A 187 26.30 -0.17 9.77
C LEU A 187 26.58 1.20 9.14
N ALA A 188 25.92 2.26 9.62
CA ALA A 188 26.18 3.63 9.18
C ALA A 188 27.60 4.08 9.53
N ALA A 189 28.11 3.72 10.72
CA ALA A 189 29.48 4.04 11.13
C ALA A 189 30.55 3.28 10.32
N VAL A 190 30.33 2.01 9.99
CA VAL A 190 31.26 1.20 9.19
C VAL A 190 31.38 1.73 7.75
N ILE A 191 30.27 2.18 7.16
CA ILE A 191 30.27 2.78 5.82
C ILE A 191 31.00 4.13 5.84
N LEU A 192 30.87 4.92 6.92
CA LEU A 192 31.55 6.20 7.10
C LEU A 192 33.08 6.06 7.25
N VAL A 193 33.57 4.96 7.81
CA VAL A 193 35.01 4.69 8.00
C VAL A 193 35.65 4.05 6.75
N SER A 194 34.84 3.57 5.81
CA SER A 194 35.31 2.86 4.60
C SER A 194 35.28 3.72 3.32
N LEU A 195 34.94 5.02 3.44
CA LEU A 195 35.05 6.05 2.41
C LEU A 195 36.18 7.02 2.77
#